data_AF-A0A8X6XYA7-F1
#
_entry.id   AF-A0A8X6XYA7-F1
#
_cell.length_a   1.000
_cell.length_b   1.000
_cell.length_c   1.000
_cell.angle_alpha   90.00
_cell.angle_beta   90.00
_cell.angle_gamma   90.00
#
_symmetry.space_group_name_H-M   'P 1'
#
loop_
_entity.id
_entity.type
_entity.pdbx_description
1 polymer ?
#
loop_
_entity_poly.entity_id
_entity_poly.type
_entity_poly.pdbx_seq_one_letter_code
_entity_poly.pdbx_strand_id
1 'polypeptide(L)'
;MFTAFKRSRTTSYHPCSNGMIECVNRQLKASLMCHTDSSWFEALPVVLLGIRSVLKEDLQFSSAELVYGEPLLLPGEFISPLPAEMQSISASDFVDRLRKHISRLHPVPASCHARGTSFVFKDLETCTYAMLRDDSIRGA
;
A
#
# COMPACT_ATOMS: atom_id res chain seq x y z
N MET A 1 9.54 -23.34 -11.83
CA MET A 1 9.41 -21.90 -11.63
C MET A 1 10.66 -21.25 -12.23
N PHE A 2 10.59 -20.74 -13.46
CA PHE A 2 11.75 -20.16 -14.13
C PHE A 2 11.80 -18.65 -13.86
N THR A 3 12.61 -18.23 -12.88
CA THR A 3 12.94 -16.81 -12.72
C THR A 3 14.00 -16.46 -13.76
N ALA A 4 13.57 -16.13 -14.99
CA ALA A 4 14.49 -15.65 -16.02
C ALA A 4 14.94 -14.22 -15.67
N PHE A 5 16.15 -14.06 -15.13
CA PHE A 5 16.76 -12.75 -14.89
C PHE A 5 17.86 -12.49 -15.93
N LYS A 6 17.88 -11.27 -16.48
CA LYS A 6 18.95 -10.84 -17.38
C LYS A 6 20.07 -10.20 -16.57
N ARG A 7 21.24 -10.85 -16.53
CA ARG A 7 22.43 -10.29 -15.88
C ARG A 7 23.04 -9.20 -16.75
N SER A 8 23.06 -7.96 -16.23
CA SER A 8 23.86 -6.87 -16.77
C SER A 8 25.21 -6.82 -16.05
N ARG A 9 26.30 -6.68 -16.80
CA ARG A 9 27.65 -6.51 -16.23
C ARG A 9 28.12 -5.10 -16.51
N THR A 10 28.74 -4.48 -15.52
CA THR A 10 29.41 -3.20 -15.73
C THR A 10 30.74 -3.43 -16.43
N THR A 11 31.12 -2.49 -17.30
CA THR A 11 32.42 -2.47 -17.96
C THR A 11 33.49 -2.00 -16.97
N SER A 12 34.71 -2.53 -17.11
CA SER A 12 35.84 -2.07 -16.30
C SER A 12 36.11 -0.59 -16.55
N TYR A 13 36.53 0.15 -15.52
CA TYR A 13 36.88 1.58 -15.58
C TYR A 13 35.75 2.53 -16.05
N HIS A 14 34.48 2.12 -15.89
CA HIS A 14 33.32 2.97 -16.21
C HIS A 14 32.47 3.28 -14.96
N PRO A 15 32.90 4.22 -14.09
CA PRO A 15 32.26 4.50 -12.79
C PRO A 15 30.80 4.97 -12.94
N CYS A 16 30.46 5.61 -14.05
CA CYS A 16 29.09 6.06 -14.35
C CYS A 16 28.08 4.90 -14.38
N SER A 17 28.52 3.68 -14.71
CA SER A 17 27.63 2.52 -14.82
C SER A 17 26.99 2.10 -13.49
N ASN A 18 27.63 2.42 -12.36
CA ASN A 18 27.18 2.03 -11.01
C ASN A 18 26.98 3.22 -10.07
N GLY A 19 27.06 4.46 -10.58
CA GLY A 19 27.09 5.66 -9.75
C GLY A 19 25.93 5.77 -8.76
N MET A 20 24.71 5.36 -9.14
CA MET A 20 23.57 5.36 -8.22
C MET A 20 23.75 4.38 -7.05
N ILE A 21 24.21 3.16 -7.33
CA ILE A 21 24.46 2.14 -6.30
C ILE A 21 25.61 2.58 -5.39
N GLU A 22 26.66 3.15 -5.96
CA GLU A 22 27.78 3.69 -5.21
C GLU A 22 27.36 4.85 -4.29
N CYS A 23 26.47 5.72 -4.76
CA CYS A 23 25.88 6.80 -3.96
C CYS A 23 25.07 6.25 -2.78
N VAL A 24 24.19 5.28 -3.02
CA VAL A 24 23.40 4.61 -1.97
C VAL A 24 24.32 3.91 -0.97
N ASN A 25 25.34 3.21 -1.44
CA ASN A 25 26.31 2.54 -0.57
C ASN A 25 27.11 3.53 0.29
N ARG A 26 27.46 4.70 -0.25
CA ARG A 26 28.15 5.75 0.51
C ARG A 26 27.24 6.31 1.61
N GLN A 27 25.98 6.59 1.30
CA GLN A 27 24.99 7.04 2.28
C GLN A 27 24.78 6.01 3.39
N LEU A 28 24.59 4.74 3.02
CA LEU A 28 24.41 3.64 3.97
C LEU A 28 25.59 3.51 4.94
N LYS A 29 26.82 3.55 4.42
CA LYS A 29 28.03 3.50 5.26
C LYS A 29 28.11 4.69 6.21
N ALA A 30 27.85 5.90 5.72
CA ALA A 30 27.88 7.10 6.56
C ALA A 30 26.84 7.02 7.69
N SER A 31 25.61 6.62 7.39
CA SER A 31 24.56 6.46 8.40
C SER A 31 24.87 5.37 9.43
N LEU A 32 25.49 4.25 9.00
CA LEU A 32 25.94 3.20 9.93
C LEU A 32 27.10 3.68 10.82
N MET A 33 28.03 4.47 10.30
CA MET A 33 29.14 5.04 11.10
C MET A 33 28.66 5.96 12.21
N CYS A 34 27.48 6.59 12.06
CA CYS A 34 26.87 7.41 13.12
C CYS A 34 26.33 6.58 14.30
N HIS A 35 26.17 5.26 14.15
CA HIS A 35 25.65 4.37 15.20
C HIS A 35 26.81 3.67 15.93
N THR A 36 27.60 4.44 16.69
CA THR A 36 28.86 3.98 17.32
C THR A 36 28.69 2.89 18.38
N ASP A 37 27.51 2.82 19.01
CA ASP A 37 27.31 2.05 20.25
C ASP A 37 26.58 0.71 20.01
N SER A 38 26.10 0.47 18.79
CA SER A 38 25.33 -0.73 18.42
C SER A 38 26.08 -1.57 17.40
N SER A 39 25.87 -2.89 17.42
CA SER A 39 26.30 -3.73 16.30
C SER A 39 25.71 -3.18 15.01
N TRP A 40 26.53 -3.01 13.97
CA TRP A 40 26.07 -2.50 12.68
C TRP A 40 24.87 -3.30 12.11
N PHE A 41 24.78 -4.59 12.47
CA PHE A 41 23.68 -5.46 12.10
C PHE A 41 22.37 -5.07 12.78
N GLU A 42 22.40 -4.67 14.04
CA GLU A 42 21.24 -4.24 14.80
C GLU A 42 20.75 -2.84 14.36
N ALA A 43 21.68 -1.96 13.98
CA ALA A 43 21.36 -0.65 13.44
C ALA A 43 20.84 -0.72 11.99
N LEU A 44 21.16 -1.78 11.23
CA LEU A 44 20.88 -1.88 9.80
C LEU A 44 19.39 -1.69 9.45
N PRO A 45 18.41 -2.35 10.10
CA PRO A 45 17.00 -2.17 9.77
C PRO A 45 16.52 -0.72 9.96
N VAL A 46 16.97 -0.07 11.04
CA VAL A 46 16.58 1.32 11.36
C VAL A 46 17.20 2.31 10.37
N VAL A 47 18.49 2.15 10.05
CA VAL A 47 19.16 2.97 9.04
C VAL A 47 18.51 2.80 7.66
N LEU A 48 18.21 1.56 7.27
CA LEU A 48 17.55 1.25 6.01
C LEU A 48 16.12 1.80 5.93
N LEU A 49 15.40 1.83 7.05
CA LEU A 49 14.09 2.48 7.14
C LEU A 49 14.24 3.99 6.92
N GLY A 50 15.14 4.64 7.66
CA GLY A 50 15.40 6.08 7.54
C GLY A 50 15.78 6.50 6.11
N ILE A 51 16.69 5.77 5.45
CA ILE A 51 17.09 6.07 4.07
C ILE A 51 15.90 5.96 3.09
N ARG A 52 14.94 5.06 3.35
CA ARG A 52 13.77 4.87 2.47
C ARG A 52 12.67 5.90 2.70
N SER A 53 12.52 6.39 3.93
CA SER A 53 11.48 7.33 4.32
C SER A 53 11.90 8.80 4.18
N VAL A 54 13.20 9.09 4.06
CA VAL A 54 13.68 10.47 3.83
C VAL A 54 13.20 10.99 2.48
N LEU A 55 12.63 12.20 2.49
CA LEU A 55 12.30 12.97 1.30
C LEU A 55 13.57 13.33 0.54
N LYS A 56 13.60 13.00 -0.74
CA LYS A 56 14.72 13.39 -1.61
C LYS A 56 14.37 14.72 -2.29
N GLU A 57 15.12 15.78 -1.97
CA GLU A 57 14.86 17.14 -2.47
C GLU A 57 14.77 17.22 -4.00
N ASP A 58 15.60 16.45 -4.72
CA ASP A 58 15.58 16.41 -6.19
C ASP A 58 14.25 15.88 -6.75
N LEU A 59 13.61 14.95 -6.04
CA LEU A 59 12.42 14.24 -6.49
C LEU A 59 11.15 14.76 -5.82
N GLN A 60 11.26 15.47 -4.69
CA GLN A 60 10.15 15.85 -3.80
C GLN A 60 9.34 14.65 -3.26
N PHE A 61 9.89 13.43 -3.38
CA PHE A 61 9.30 12.18 -2.89
C PHE A 61 10.37 11.35 -2.17
N SER A 62 9.93 10.54 -1.23
CA SER A 62 10.74 9.49 -0.60
C SER A 62 10.77 8.24 -1.48
N SER A 63 11.79 7.39 -1.27
CA SER A 63 11.89 6.12 -2.01
C SER A 63 10.72 5.18 -1.69
N ALA A 64 10.22 5.24 -0.45
CA ALA A 64 9.08 4.44 -0.05
C ALA A 64 7.77 4.90 -0.71
N GLU A 65 7.53 6.21 -0.79
CA GLU A 65 6.36 6.76 -1.51
C GLU A 65 6.36 6.35 -2.98
N LEU A 66 7.51 6.37 -3.65
CA LEU A 66 7.60 5.96 -5.05
C LEU A 66 7.31 4.46 -5.27
N VAL A 67 7.55 3.62 -4.26
CA VAL A 67 7.34 2.17 -4.34
C VAL A 67 5.94 1.77 -3.90
N TYR A 68 5.44 2.34 -2.81
CA TYR A 68 4.17 1.97 -2.18
C TYR A 68 3.01 2.90 -2.54
N GLY A 69 3.30 4.09 -3.08
CA GLY A 69 2.30 5.12 -3.39
C GLY A 69 1.91 5.99 -2.20
N GLU A 70 2.44 5.73 -1.01
CA GLU A 70 2.14 6.45 0.24
C GLU A 70 3.38 6.55 1.14
N PRO A 71 3.45 7.57 2.03
CA PRO A 71 4.54 7.69 2.99
C PRO A 71 4.49 6.57 4.04
N LEU A 72 5.67 6.06 4.41
CA LEU A 72 5.78 5.09 5.51
C LEU A 72 5.57 5.78 6.86
N LEU A 73 4.68 5.22 7.68
CA LEU A 73 4.54 5.64 9.06
C LEU A 73 5.74 5.17 9.89
N LEU A 74 6.47 6.10 10.49
CA LEU A 74 7.65 5.80 11.28
C LEU A 74 7.26 5.48 12.74
N PRO A 75 7.95 4.56 13.44
CA PRO A 75 7.68 4.27 14.86
C PRO A 75 7.64 5.51 15.75
N GLY A 76 8.46 6.53 15.46
CA GLY A 76 8.47 7.81 16.19
C GLY A 76 7.20 8.67 16.00
N GLU A 77 6.50 8.54 14.88
CA GLU A 77 5.25 9.25 14.60
C GLU A 77 4.07 8.69 15.41
N PHE A 78 4.12 7.40 15.77
CA PHE A 78 3.11 6.79 16.64
C PHE A 78 3.29 7.18 18.12
N ILE A 79 4.53 7.44 18.53
CA ILE A 79 4.88 7.63 19.95
C ILE A 79 4.90 9.13 20.31
N SER A 80 5.29 10.00 19.38
CA SER A 80 5.23 11.45 19.62
C SER A 80 3.78 11.92 19.60
N PRO A 81 3.29 12.60 20.67
CA PRO A 81 2.00 13.24 20.61
C PRO A 81 2.02 14.28 19.48
N LEU A 82 1.09 14.12 18.55
CA LEU A 82 0.88 15.03 17.44
C LEU A 82 0.77 16.47 18.00
N PRO A 83 1.42 17.50 17.41
CA PRO A 83 1.29 18.88 17.87
C PRO A 83 -0.19 19.27 18.01
N ALA A 84 -0.54 20.04 19.05
CA ALA A 84 -1.94 20.40 19.34
C ALA A 84 -2.70 21.01 18.13
N GLU A 85 -1.98 21.65 17.21
CA GLU A 85 -2.50 22.19 15.95
C GLU A 85 -3.00 21.11 14.97
N MET A 86 -2.32 19.95 14.95
CA MET A 86 -2.68 18.78 14.15
C MET A 86 -3.66 17.84 14.89
N GLN A 87 -3.84 17.99 16.22
CA GLN A 87 -4.91 17.34 17.00
C GLN A 87 -6.31 17.93 16.74
N SER A 88 -6.44 18.90 15.82
CA SER A 88 -7.66 19.69 15.62
C SER A 88 -8.81 18.98 14.91
N ILE A 89 -8.70 17.68 14.63
CA ILE A 89 -9.84 16.89 14.15
C ILE A 89 -10.14 15.84 15.18
N SER A 90 -11.15 16.09 16.01
CA SER A 90 -11.68 15.05 16.88
C SER A 90 -12.07 13.85 16.01
N ALA A 91 -11.86 12.62 16.49
CA ALA A 91 -12.26 11.42 15.75
C ALA A 91 -13.74 11.49 15.30
N SER A 92 -14.58 12.14 16.12
CA SER A 92 -15.98 12.45 15.80
C SER A 92 -16.12 13.33 14.55
N ASP A 93 -15.38 14.43 14.46
CA ASP A 93 -15.43 15.34 13.31
C ASP A 93 -14.99 14.66 12.01
N PHE A 94 -13.98 13.79 12.08
CA PHE A 94 -13.56 13.00 10.93
C PHE A 94 -14.67 12.05 10.48
N VAL A 95 -15.27 11.30 11.40
CA VAL A 95 -16.37 10.37 11.08
C VAL A 95 -17.57 11.11 10.50
N ASP A 96 -17.92 12.28 11.04
CA ASP A 96 -19.05 13.06 10.54
C ASP A 96 -18.78 13.64 9.15
N ARG A 97 -17.56 14.10 8.88
CA ARG A 97 -17.13 14.49 7.52
C ARG A 97 -17.17 13.31 6.55
N LEU A 98 -16.71 12.13 6.97
CA LEU A 98 -16.72 10.93 6.15
C LEU A 98 -18.15 10.48 5.83
N ARG A 99 -19.04 10.44 6.83
CA ARG A 99 -20.47 10.13 6.62
C ARG A 99 -21.10 11.11 5.64
N LYS A 100 -20.82 12.42 5.77
CA LYS A 100 -21.31 13.45 4.85
C LYS A 100 -20.74 13.30 3.44
N HIS A 101 -19.53 12.78 3.31
CA HIS A 101 -18.92 12.52 2.00
C HIS A 101 -19.54 11.29 1.34
N ILE A 102 -19.64 10.18 2.07
CA ILE A 102 -20.25 8.93 1.59
C ILE A 102 -21.74 9.15 1.27
N SER A 103 -22.48 9.94 2.05
CA SER A 103 -23.88 10.24 1.74
C SER A 103 -24.06 11.06 0.47
N ARG A 104 -23.04 11.77 0.00
CA ARG A 104 -23.07 12.43 -1.32
C ARG A 104 -22.80 11.46 -2.46
N LEU A 105 -22.06 10.39 -2.18
CA LEU A 105 -21.84 9.28 -3.10
C LEU A 105 -23.08 8.38 -3.09
N HIS A 106 -24.21 8.91 -3.58
CA HIS A 106 -25.35 8.05 -3.87
C HIS A 106 -24.93 7.06 -4.96
N PRO A 107 -25.17 5.75 -4.78
CA PRO A 107 -25.07 4.81 -5.88
C PRO A 107 -25.96 5.33 -7.01
N VAL A 108 -25.35 5.72 -8.13
CA VAL A 108 -26.10 5.95 -9.35
C VAL A 108 -26.77 4.61 -9.65
N PRO A 109 -28.11 4.54 -9.79
CA PRO A 109 -28.74 3.31 -10.20
C PRO A 109 -28.13 2.92 -11.55
N ALA A 110 -27.22 1.95 -11.52
CA ALA A 110 -26.73 1.32 -12.73
C ALA A 110 -27.96 0.78 -13.46
N SER A 111 -27.98 0.88 -14.78
CA SER A 111 -29.05 0.29 -15.58
C SER A 111 -29.14 -1.19 -15.25
N CYS A 112 -30.09 -1.56 -14.39
CA CYS A 112 -30.43 -2.94 -14.12
C CYS A 112 -31.13 -3.45 -15.38
N HIS A 113 -30.34 -3.98 -16.32
CA HIS A 113 -30.86 -4.69 -17.48
C HIS A 113 -31.54 -6.01 -17.11
N ALA A 114 -31.43 -6.43 -15.84
CA ALA A 114 -32.28 -7.43 -15.21
C ALA A 114 -33.70 -6.87 -15.03
N ARG A 115 -34.39 -6.63 -16.14
CA ARG A 115 -35.84 -6.50 -16.16
C ARG A 115 -36.38 -7.82 -15.63
N GLY A 116 -37.13 -7.79 -14.53
CA GLY A 116 -37.56 -8.96 -13.76
C GLY A 116 -38.46 -9.95 -14.51
N THR A 117 -37.92 -10.62 -15.51
CA THR A 117 -38.52 -11.81 -16.10
C THR A 117 -37.84 -13.00 -15.46
N SER A 118 -38.54 -13.66 -14.52
CA SER A 118 -38.15 -14.98 -14.07
C SER A 118 -38.10 -15.91 -15.28
N PHE A 119 -36.91 -16.37 -15.65
CA PHE A 119 -36.76 -17.38 -16.69
C PHE A 119 -37.17 -18.73 -16.10
N VAL A 120 -38.25 -19.31 -16.63
CA VAL A 120 -38.76 -20.63 -16.23
C VAL A 120 -38.53 -21.60 -17.39
N PHE A 121 -37.87 -22.73 -17.11
CA PHE A 121 -37.63 -23.77 -18.12
C PHE A 121 -38.95 -24.45 -18.48
N LYS A 122 -39.25 -24.65 -19.77
CA LYS A 122 -40.50 -25.29 -20.21
C LYS A 122 -40.66 -26.71 -19.67
N ASP A 123 -39.56 -27.43 -19.54
CA ASP A 123 -39.55 -28.81 -19.04
C ASP A 123 -39.72 -28.89 -17.51
N LEU A 124 -39.71 -27.75 -16.81
CA LEU A 124 -39.96 -27.72 -15.36
C LEU A 124 -41.35 -28.26 -15.00
N GLU A 125 -42.33 -28.14 -15.90
CA GLU A 125 -43.68 -28.68 -15.71
C GLU A 125 -43.74 -30.22 -15.76
N THR A 126 -42.79 -30.87 -16.44
CA THR A 126 -42.75 -32.33 -16.62
C THR A 126 -41.68 -33.02 -15.78
N CYS A 127 -40.78 -32.25 -15.15
CA CYS A 127 -39.73 -32.78 -14.29
C CYS A 127 -40.28 -33.39 -12.99
N THR A 128 -39.86 -34.62 -12.68
CA THR A 128 -40.17 -35.30 -11.40
C THR A 128 -39.26 -34.81 -10.25
N TYR A 129 -38.06 -34.33 -10.57
CA TYR A 129 -37.07 -33.84 -9.60
C TYR A 129 -36.43 -32.55 -10.11
N ALA A 130 -36.22 -31.59 -9.22
CA ALA A 130 -35.49 -30.35 -9.49
C ALA A 130 -34.47 -30.09 -8.37
N MET A 131 -33.31 -29.56 -8.72
CA MET A 131 -32.29 -29.15 -7.75
C MET A 131 -32.48 -27.67 -7.41
N LEU A 132 -32.73 -27.38 -6.12
CA LEU A 132 -32.81 -26.02 -5.60
C LEU A 132 -31.43 -25.58 -5.12
N ARG A 133 -30.93 -24.44 -5.62
CA ARG A 133 -29.76 -23.80 -5.06
C ARG A 133 -30.21 -22.84 -3.96
N ASP A 134 -29.82 -23.14 -2.73
CA ASP A 134 -30.02 -22.26 -1.57
C ASP A 134 -28.72 -21.50 -1.30
N ASP A 135 -28.65 -20.24 -1.72
CA ASP A 135 -27.51 -19.35 -1.46
C ASP A 135 -27.66 -18.58 -0.13
N SER A 136 -28.55 -19.03 0.77
CA SER A 136 -28.71 -18.43 2.09
C SER A 136 -27.41 -18.55 2.89
N ILE A 137 -26.80 -17.40 3.19
CA ILE A 137 -25.67 -17.32 4.12
C ILE A 137 -26.22 -17.67 5.50
N ARG A 138 -25.92 -18.87 6.01
CA ARG A 138 -26.20 -19.23 7.39
C ARG A 138 -25.36 -18.32 8.29
N GLY A 139 -26.01 -17.30 8.86
CA GLY A 139 -25.40 -16.39 9.81
C GLY A 139 -24.82 -17.15 11.00
N ALA A 140 -23.62 -16.73 11.41
CA ALA A 140 -22.91 -17.18 12.59
C ALA A 140 -23.53 -16.63 13.89
#